data_AF-A0A662NUY1-F1
#
_entry.id   AF-A0A662NUY1-F1
#
_cell.length_a   1.000
_cell.length_b   1.000
_cell.length_c   1.000
_cell.angle_alpha   90.00
_cell.angle_beta   90.00
_cell.angle_gamma   90.00
#
_symmetry.space_group_name_H-M   'P 1'
#
loop_
_entity.id
_entity.type
_entity.pdbx_description
1 polymer ?
#
loop_
_entity_poly.entity_id
_entity_poly.type
_entity_poly.pdbx_seq_one_letter_code
_entity_poly.pdbx_strand_id
1 'polypeptide(L)'
;MIIEKAAEVLEKHKLCNHCLGRGFAKLGKGSNEERGRAIRFVLNMERALEEKKPLKEEECEICGGIFDRLEDYALLCIDKAKMLEFETFLVGSS
;
A
#
# COMPACT_ATOMS: atom_id res chain seq x y z
N MET A 1 1.22 3.04 -20.35
CA MET A 1 2.39 3.32 -19.49
C MET A 1 2.00 3.05 -18.02
N ILE A 2 2.73 3.54 -17.01
CA ILE A 2 2.46 3.22 -15.58
C ILE A 2 1.07 3.70 -15.15
N ILE A 3 0.69 4.90 -15.58
CA ILE A 3 -0.51 5.61 -15.14
C ILE A 3 -1.78 4.95 -15.70
N GLU A 4 -1.78 4.57 -16.97
CA GLU A 4 -2.90 3.91 -17.64
C GLU A 4 -3.17 2.53 -17.02
N LYS A 5 -2.10 1.75 -16.74
CA LYS A 5 -2.25 0.47 -16.02
C LYS A 5 -2.78 0.68 -14.60
N ALA A 6 -2.33 1.73 -13.92
CA ALA A 6 -2.84 2.05 -12.59
C ALA A 6 -4.31 2.49 -12.62
N ALA A 7 -4.73 3.25 -13.64
CA ALA A 7 -6.12 3.62 -13.86
C ALA A 7 -7.00 2.38 -14.07
N GLU A 8 -6.60 1.47 -14.99
CA GLU A 8 -7.33 0.21 -15.25
C GLU A 8 -7.50 -0.64 -13.97
N VAL A 9 -6.48 -0.67 -13.11
CA VAL A 9 -6.54 -1.35 -11.82
C VAL A 9 -7.55 -0.67 -10.91
N LEU A 10 -7.47 0.65 -10.74
CA LEU A 10 -8.33 1.41 -9.83
C LEU A 10 -9.78 1.54 -10.31
N GLU A 11 -10.06 1.29 -11.59
CA GLU A 11 -11.43 1.16 -12.11
C GLU A 11 -12.11 -0.13 -11.66
N LYS A 12 -11.34 -1.21 -11.51
CA LYS A 12 -11.84 -2.54 -11.15
C LYS A 12 -11.71 -2.82 -9.66
N HIS A 13 -10.78 -2.15 -8.99
CA HIS A 13 -10.32 -2.51 -7.66
C HIS A 13 -10.17 -1.33 -6.71
N LYS A 14 -10.66 -1.51 -5.47
CA LYS A 14 -10.49 -0.54 -4.38
C LYS A 14 -9.19 -0.81 -3.64
N LEU A 15 -8.11 -0.12 -4.02
CA LEU A 15 -6.79 -0.32 -3.42
C LEU A 15 -6.35 0.87 -2.59
N CYS A 16 -5.67 0.62 -1.46
CA CYS A 16 -4.84 1.62 -0.79
C CYS A 16 -3.52 1.84 -1.55
N ASN A 17 -2.76 2.86 -1.16
CA ASN A 17 -1.50 3.23 -1.76
C ASN A 17 -0.43 2.14 -1.55
N HIS A 18 -0.42 1.42 -0.43
CA HIS A 18 0.47 0.27 -0.24
C HIS A 18 0.25 -0.81 -1.31
N CYS A 19 -1.01 -1.23 -1.51
CA CYS A 19 -1.33 -2.29 -2.46
C CYS A 19 -1.19 -1.83 -3.91
N LEU A 20 -1.59 -0.59 -4.23
CA LEU A 20 -1.40 0.01 -5.55
C LEU A 20 0.08 0.06 -5.91
N GLY A 21 0.93 0.63 -5.04
CA GLY A 21 2.35 0.76 -5.32
C GLY A 21 3.12 -0.58 -5.30
N ARG A 22 2.60 -1.60 -4.60
CA ARG A 22 3.14 -2.98 -4.66
C ARG A 22 3.05 -3.56 -6.08
N GLY A 23 2.00 -3.22 -6.83
CA GLY A 23 1.86 -3.62 -8.24
C GLY A 23 3.01 -3.13 -9.14
N PHE A 24 3.72 -2.09 -8.71
CA PHE A 24 4.83 -1.48 -9.43
C PHE A 24 6.16 -1.58 -8.65
N ALA A 25 6.28 -2.54 -7.72
CA ALA A 25 7.43 -2.64 -6.80
C ALA A 25 8.80 -2.83 -7.48
N LYS A 26 8.83 -3.25 -8.76
CA LYS A 26 10.06 -3.41 -9.54
C LYS A 26 10.58 -2.09 -10.14
N LEU A 27 9.86 -0.98 -9.98
CA LEU A 27 10.18 0.30 -10.60
C LEU A 27 10.60 1.33 -9.55
N GLY A 28 11.77 1.93 -9.75
CA GLY A 28 12.30 2.97 -8.86
C GLY A 28 12.72 2.45 -7.48
N LYS A 29 13.04 3.38 -6.58
CA LYS A 29 13.37 3.12 -5.17
C LYS A 29 12.31 3.78 -4.28
N GLY A 30 12.11 3.24 -3.08
CA GLY A 30 11.11 3.73 -2.11
C GLY A 30 10.16 2.63 -1.65
N SER A 31 9.30 2.97 -0.70
CA SER A 31 8.24 2.12 -0.18
C SER A 31 7.10 1.94 -1.19
N ASN A 32 6.28 0.92 -0.98
CA ASN A 32 5.09 0.71 -1.79
C ASN A 32 4.08 1.85 -1.61
N GLU A 33 3.95 2.38 -0.40
CA GLU A 33 3.02 3.47 -0.10
C GLU A 33 3.39 4.75 -0.85
N GLU A 34 4.67 5.12 -0.88
CA GLU A 34 5.17 6.28 -1.63
C GLU A 34 4.88 6.15 -3.12
N ARG A 35 5.14 4.97 -3.70
CA ARG A 35 4.79 4.69 -5.11
C ARG A 35 3.29 4.84 -5.37
N GLY A 36 2.45 4.25 -4.52
CA GLY A 36 1.01 4.34 -4.68
C GLY A 36 0.48 5.76 -4.57
N ARG A 37 0.99 6.54 -3.60
CA ARG A 37 0.68 7.96 -3.46
C ARG A 37 1.05 8.76 -4.71
N ALA A 38 2.26 8.56 -5.23
CA ALA A 38 2.72 9.27 -6.42
C ALA A 38 1.85 8.96 -7.65
N ILE A 39 1.52 7.68 -7.86
CA ILE A 39 0.64 7.24 -8.94
C ILE A 39 -0.75 7.88 -8.80
N ARG A 40 -1.35 7.81 -7.61
CA ARG A 40 -2.68 8.36 -7.34
C ARG A 40 -2.70 9.88 -7.50
N PHE A 41 -1.62 10.56 -7.11
CA PHE A 41 -1.47 12.00 -7.27
C PHE A 41 -1.53 12.40 -8.75
N VAL A 42 -0.72 11.76 -9.60
CA VAL A 42 -0.71 12.03 -11.05
C VAL A 42 -2.07 11.71 -11.68
N LEU A 43 -2.68 10.57 -11.35
CA LEU A 43 -4.03 10.23 -11.82
C LEU A 43 -5.07 11.28 -11.42
N ASN A 44 -4.99 11.81 -10.21
CA ASN A 44 -5.92 12.86 -9.77
C ASN A 44 -5.67 14.19 -10.48
N MET A 45 -4.43 14.50 -10.87
CA MET A 45 -4.15 15.65 -11.74
C MET A 45 -4.80 15.47 -13.12
N GLU A 46 -4.65 14.31 -13.75
CA GLU A 46 -5.26 14.00 -15.05
C GLU A 46 -6.79 14.07 -14.98
N ARG A 47 -7.39 13.48 -13.94
CA ARG A 47 -8.84 13.52 -13.72
C ARG A 47 -9.36 14.94 -13.50
N ALA A 48 -8.59 15.82 -12.86
CA ALA A 48 -8.98 17.21 -12.69
C ALA A 48 -9.07 17.96 -14.02
N LEU A 49 -8.20 17.66 -14.99
CA LEU A 49 -8.28 18.21 -16.35
C LEU A 49 -9.57 17.79 -17.07
N GLU A 50 -10.10 16.62 -16.72
CA GLU A 50 -11.34 16.07 -17.27
C GLU A 50 -12.57 16.38 -16.40
N GLU A 51 -12.45 17.28 -15.42
CA GLU A 51 -13.50 17.63 -14.45
C GLU A 51 -14.09 16.42 -13.69
N LYS A 52 -13.30 15.34 -13.55
CA LYS A 52 -13.68 14.12 -12.85
C LYS A 52 -13.35 14.19 -11.36
N LYS A 53 -14.15 13.50 -10.55
CA LYS A 53 -13.89 13.37 -9.10
C LYS A 53 -12.55 12.67 -8.83
N PRO A 54 -11.80 13.08 -7.79
CA PRO A 54 -10.53 12.44 -7.44
C PRO A 54 -10.76 11.02 -6.91
N LEU A 55 -9.81 10.14 -7.21
CA LEU A 55 -9.67 8.82 -6.62
C LEU A 55 -9.19 8.97 -5.17
N LYS A 56 -9.94 8.41 -4.23
CA LYS A 56 -9.58 8.36 -2.81
C LYS A 56 -9.12 6.96 -2.43
N GLU A 57 -8.39 6.86 -1.33
CA GLU A 57 -8.26 5.57 -0.66
C GLU A 57 -9.59 5.19 -0.06
N GLU A 58 -9.99 3.95 -0.30
CA GLU A 58 -11.13 3.30 0.31
C GLU A 58 -10.63 2.04 1.02
N GLU A 59 -11.55 1.32 1.69
CA GLU A 59 -11.25 0.04 2.30
C GLU A 59 -10.64 -0.90 1.26
N CYS A 60 -9.37 -1.26 1.49
CA CYS A 60 -8.58 -1.98 0.50
C CYS A 60 -9.01 -3.45 0.45
N GLU A 61 -9.53 -3.90 -0.67
CA GLU A 61 -10.00 -5.29 -0.84
C GLU A 61 -8.87 -6.32 -0.89
N ILE A 62 -7.61 -5.90 -1.08
CA ILE A 62 -6.46 -6.81 -1.01
C ILE A 62 -5.99 -7.02 0.43
N CYS A 63 -5.83 -5.93 1.19
CA CYS A 63 -5.18 -6.01 2.51
C CYS A 63 -6.12 -5.78 3.69
N GLY A 64 -7.38 -5.41 3.44
CA GLY A 64 -8.37 -5.15 4.48
C GLY A 64 -7.95 -4.07 5.49
N GLY A 65 -7.08 -3.13 5.10
CA GLY A 65 -6.55 -2.11 6.00
C GLY A 65 -5.48 -2.61 6.98
N ILE A 66 -4.87 -3.78 6.76
CA ILE A 66 -3.87 -4.35 7.70
C ILE A 66 -2.70 -3.40 8.00
N PHE A 67 -2.31 -2.56 7.03
CA PHE A 67 -1.21 -1.62 7.19
C PHE A 67 -1.50 -0.53 8.23
N ASP A 68 -2.77 -0.18 8.45
CA ASP A 68 -3.18 0.82 9.44
C ASP A 68 -2.98 0.30 10.89
N ARG A 69 -2.90 -1.03 11.06
CA ARG A 69 -2.69 -1.70 12.35
C ARG A 69 -1.35 -2.42 12.46
N LEU A 70 -0.43 -2.15 11.54
CA LEU A 70 0.86 -2.85 11.50
C LEU A 70 1.63 -2.68 12.82
N GLU A 71 1.60 -1.48 13.39
CA GLU A 71 2.24 -1.16 14.68
C GLU A 71 1.62 -1.97 15.83
N ASP A 72 0.29 -2.07 15.88
CA ASP A 72 -0.41 -2.84 16.92
C ASP A 72 0.03 -4.30 16.92
N TYR A 73 0.14 -4.89 15.72
CA TYR A 73 0.61 -6.26 15.57
C TYR A 73 2.09 -6.42 15.92
N ALA A 74 2.93 -5.45 15.56
CA ALA A 74 4.35 -5.47 15.92
C ALA A 74 4.53 -5.43 17.45
N LEU A 75 3.78 -4.57 18.14
CA LEU A 75 3.80 -4.46 19.60
C LEU A 75 3.31 -5.75 20.27
N LEU A 76 2.31 -6.42 19.71
CA LEU A 76 1.86 -7.72 20.19
C LEU A 76 2.97 -8.78 20.06
N CYS A 77 3.68 -8.82 18.94
CA CYS A 77 4.82 -9.72 18.75
C CYS A 77 5.95 -9.43 19.75
N ILE A 78 6.27 -8.14 19.96
CA ILE A 78 7.27 -7.70 20.94
C ILE A 78 6.88 -8.16 22.35
N ASP A 79 5.62 -7.97 22.75
CA ASP A 79 5.12 -8.40 24.05
C ASP A 79 5.31 -9.89 24.30
N LYS A 80 5.01 -10.73 23.30
CA LYS A 80 5.19 -12.18 23.39
C LYS A 80 6.65 -12.60 23.38
N ALA A 81 7.53 -11.83 22.74
CA ALA A 81 8.96 -12.13 22.66
C ALA A 81 9.76 -11.65 23.87
N LYS A 82 9.17 -10.93 24.84
CA LYS A 82 9.88 -10.29 25.98
C LYS A 82 10.78 -11.21 26.80
N MET A 83 10.49 -12.51 26.88
CA MET A 83 11.27 -13.48 27.67
C MET A 83 12.26 -14.29 26.82
N LEU A 84 12.41 -13.96 25.54
CA LEU A 84 13.33 -14.63 24.63
C LEU A 84 14.53 -13.70 24.37
N GLU A 85 15.73 -14.26 24.44
CA GLU A 85 16.95 -13.59 24.02
C GLU A 85 17.39 -14.11 22.65
N PHE A 86 17.68 -13.20 21.72
CA PHE A 86 18.13 -13.55 20.38
C PHE A 86 18.91 -12.39 19.75
N GLU A 87 19.86 -12.70 18.88
CA GLU A 87 20.58 -11.71 18.07
C GLU A 87 19.84 -11.43 16.74
N THR A 88 19.18 -12.45 16.20
CA THR A 88 18.40 -12.38 14.95
C THR A 88 17.14 -13.20 15.07
N PHE A 89 16.13 -12.89 14.25
CA PHE A 89 14.86 -13.61 14.20
C PHE A 89 14.35 -13.71 12.77
N LEU A 90 13.46 -14.67 12.52
CA LEU A 90 12.83 -14.88 11.22
C LEU A 90 11.35 -14.50 11.29
N VAL A 91 10.89 -13.71 10.32
CA VAL A 91 9.47 -13.40 10.14
C VAL A 91 8.91 -14.34 9.07
N GLY A 92 7.94 -15.17 9.45
CA GLY A 92 7.22 -16.06 8.55
C GLY A 92 5.78 -15.60 8.30
N SER A 93 5.22 -15.98 7.15
CA SER A 93 3.80 -15.84 6.81
C SER A 93 3.29 -17.15 6.25
N SER A 94 2.08 -17.55 6.62
CA SER A 94 1.33 -18.68 6.04
C SER A 94 0.51 -18.26 4.83
#